data_AF-A0A1F5YI76-F1
#
_entry.id   AF-A0A1F5YI76-F1
#
_cell.length_a   1.000
_cell.length_b   1.000
_cell.length_c   1.000
_cell.angle_alpha   90.00
_cell.angle_beta   90.00
_cell.angle_gamma   90.00
#
_symmetry.space_group_name_H-M   'P 1'
#
loop_
_entity.id
_entity.type
_entity.pdbx_description
1 polymer ?
#
loop_
_entity_poly.entity_id
_entity_poly.type
_entity_poly.pdbx_seq_one_letter_code
_entity_poly.pdbx_strand_id
1 'polypeptide(L)' 'MHMGSSMNQMMQSLEGRKGDDFDRSFMEAMTVHHQGAVEMAKQVENNANHQELKTMAKDIISAQTNEINIMEKWQQEWEL' A
#
# COMPACT_ATOMS: atom_id res chain seq x y z
N MET A 1 -3.17 -13.83 -9.13
CA MET A 1 -4.05 -12.86 -8.44
C MET A 1 -4.00 -13.18 -6.94
N HIS A 2 -3.08 -12.55 -6.19
CA HIS A 2 -2.79 -12.89 -4.78
C HIS A 2 -3.15 -11.75 -3.79
N MET A 3 -3.51 -10.57 -4.28
CA MET A 3 -3.81 -9.39 -3.45
C MET A 3 -5.12 -9.51 -2.67
N GLY A 4 -6.17 -10.10 -3.25
CA GLY A 4 -7.49 -10.19 -2.62
C GLY A 4 -7.52 -11.07 -1.36
N SER A 5 -6.78 -12.20 -1.36
CA SER A 5 -6.62 -13.03 -0.16
C SER A 5 -5.72 -12.36 0.88
N SER A 6 -4.72 -11.60 0.44
CA SER A 6 -3.80 -10.87 1.32
C SER A 6 -4.50 -9.74 2.07
N MET A 7 -5.45 -9.04 1.44
CA MET A 7 -6.24 -7.99 2.11
C MET A 7 -7.17 -8.54 3.20
N ASN A 8 -7.81 -9.69 2.99
CA ASN A 8 -8.64 -10.30 4.03
C ASN A 8 -7.81 -10.73 5.25
N GLN A 9 -6.61 -11.27 5.04
CA GLN A 9 -5.70 -11.62 6.13
C GLN A 9 -5.21 -10.38 6.88
N MET A 10 -4.93 -9.30 6.16
CA MET A 10 -4.60 -8.02 6.77
C MET A 10 -5.75 -7.52 7.67
N MET A 11 -6.98 -7.48 7.16
CA MET A 11 -8.12 -7.01 7.96
C MET A 11 -8.35 -7.87 9.21
N GLN A 12 -8.12 -9.18 9.13
CA GLN A 12 -8.15 -10.07 10.31
C GLN A 12 -7.04 -9.75 11.31
N SER A 13 -5.83 -9.41 10.84
CA SER A 13 -4.73 -9.03 11.74
C SER A 13 -4.95 -7.72 12.50
N LEU A 14 -5.88 -6.88 12.03
CA LEU A 14 -6.26 -5.62 12.67
C LEU A 14 -7.44 -5.78 13.64
N GLU A 15 -8.14 -6.91 13.61
CA GLU A 15 -9.34 -7.13 14.41
C GLU A 15 -9.01 -7.07 15.91
N GLY A 16 -9.78 -6.26 16.65
CA GLY A 16 -9.62 -6.09 18.10
C GLY A 16 -8.48 -5.17 18.54
N ARG A 17 -7.58 -4.77 17.64
CA ARG A 17 -6.53 -3.76 17.92
C ARG A 17 -7.13 -2.37 18.08
N LYS A 18 -6.51 -1.53 18.92
CA LYS A 18 -6.99 -0.17 19.22
C LYS A 18 -5.83 0.78 19.50
N GLY A 19 -6.06 2.08 19.29
CA GLY A 19 -5.08 3.14 19.53
C GLY A 19 -3.77 2.87 18.80
N ASP A 20 -2.66 3.17 19.45
CA ASP A 20 -1.30 3.02 18.93
C ASP A 20 -1.00 1.64 18.33
N ASP A 21 -1.52 0.55 18.92
CA ASP A 21 -1.33 -0.81 18.40
C ASP A 21 -2.08 -1.05 17.08
N PHE A 22 -3.25 -0.41 16.92
CA PHE A 22 -3.97 -0.41 15.65
C PHE A 22 -3.23 0.42 14.61
N ASP A 23 -2.80 1.64 14.97
CA ASP A 23 -2.16 2.56 14.03
C ASP A 23 -0.83 1.98 13.51
N ARG A 24 0.01 1.41 14.38
CA ARG A 24 1.23 0.70 14.00
C ARG A 24 0.92 -0.44 13.03
N SER A 25 0.02 -1.33 13.42
CA SER A 25 -0.32 -2.52 12.61
C SER A 25 -0.93 -2.16 11.26
N PHE A 26 -1.77 -1.11 11.23
CA PHE A 26 -2.38 -0.62 10.01
C PHE A 26 -1.33 -0.04 9.06
N MET A 27 -0.43 0.80 9.56
CA MET A 27 0.61 1.42 8.75
C MET A 27 1.63 0.40 8.22
N GLU A 28 2.07 -0.55 9.05
CA GLU A 28 2.96 -1.64 8.60
C GLU A 28 2.31 -2.45 7.47
N ALA A 29 1.04 -2.82 7.65
CA ALA A 29 0.34 -3.65 6.68
C ALA A 29 0.04 -2.88 5.37
N MET A 30 -0.42 -1.63 5.47
CA MET A 30 -0.66 -0.76 4.30
C MET A 30 0.62 -0.43 3.53
N THR A 31 1.75 -0.29 4.24
CA THR A 31 3.06 -0.09 3.59
C THR A 31 3.39 -1.27 2.67
N VAL A 32 3.27 -2.51 3.17
CA VAL A 32 3.53 -3.72 2.37
C VAL A 32 2.53 -3.85 1.21
N HIS A 33 1.25 -3.58 1.45
CA HIS A 33 0.23 -3.62 0.41
C HIS A 33 0.50 -2.60 -0.71
N HIS A 34 0.88 -1.37 -0.37
CA HIS A 34 1.23 -0.34 -1.34
C HIS A 34 2.50 -0.67 -2.11
N GLN A 35 3.52 -1.26 -1.46
CA GLN A 35 4.72 -1.73 -2.16
C GLN A 35 4.37 -2.76 -3.25
N GLY A 36 3.53 -3.74 -2.92
CA GLY A 36 3.05 -4.71 -3.90
C GLY A 36 2.24 -4.08 -5.05
N ALA A 37 1.40 -3.08 -4.75
CA ALA A 37 0.67 -2.35 -5.77
C ALA A 37 1.58 -1.52 -6.69
N VAL A 38 2.61 -0.87 -6.14
CA VAL A 38 3.63 -0.14 -6.91
C VAL A 38 4.40 -1.09 -7.83
N GLU A 39 4.78 -2.28 -7.36
CA GLU A 39 5.46 -3.28 -8.18
C GLU A 39 4.59 -3.73 -9.37
N MET A 40 3.31 -4.04 -9.11
CA MET A 40 2.37 -4.39 -10.18
C MET A 40 2.13 -3.21 -11.14
N ALA A 41 2.00 -2.00 -10.63
CA ALA A 41 1.79 -0.81 -11.45
C ALA A 41 3.00 -0.56 -12.37
N LYS A 42 4.24 -0.76 -11.89
CA LYS A 42 5.44 -0.71 -12.74
C LYS A 42 5.40 -1.75 -13.86
N GLN A 43 4.85 -2.94 -13.61
CA GLN A 43 4.66 -3.93 -14.67
C GLN A 43 3.62 -3.46 -15.70
N VAL A 44 2.52 -2.84 -15.26
CA VAL A 44 1.49 -2.29 -16.18
C VAL A 44 2.06 -1.13 -17.00
N GLU A 45 2.79 -0.20 -16.39
CA GLU A 45 3.42 0.93 -17.08
C GLU A 45 4.32 0.46 -18.24
N ASN A 46 5.11 -0.59 -18.00
CA ASN A 46 6.06 -1.12 -18.98
C ASN A 46 5.41 -1.99 -20.06
N ASN A 47 4.38 -2.76 -19.72
CA ASN A 47 3.85 -3.82 -20.60
C ASN A 47 2.48 -3.52 -21.22
N ALA A 48 1.73 -2.52 -20.73
CA ALA A 48 0.42 -2.23 -21.28
C ALA A 48 0.50 -1.66 -22.71
N ASN A 49 -0.45 -2.02 -23.56
CA ASN A 49 -0.58 -1.45 -24.90
C ASN A 49 -1.40 -0.15 -24.92
N HIS A 50 -2.38 -0.03 -24.02
CA HIS A 50 -3.28 1.11 -23.93
C HIS A 50 -2.64 2.23 -23.11
N GLN A 51 -2.66 3.46 -23.63
CA GLN A 51 -2.01 4.61 -23.00
C GLN A 51 -2.69 4.99 -21.68
N GLU A 52 -4.01 4.81 -21.60
CA GLU A 52 -4.83 5.05 -20.42
C GLU A 52 -4.38 4.17 -19.24
N LEU A 53 -4.03 2.91 -19.51
CA LEU A 53 -3.52 1.98 -18.50
C LEU A 53 -2.12 2.38 -18.02
N LYS A 54 -1.27 2.90 -18.91
CA LYS A 54 0.05 3.43 -18.52
C LYS A 54 -0.07 4.68 -17.67
N THR A 55 -1.00 5.57 -18.00
CA THR A 55 -1.28 6.78 -17.21
C THR A 55 -1.77 6.38 -15.82
N MET A 56 -2.77 5.50 -15.74
CA MET A 56 -3.27 4.97 -14.47
C MET A 56 -2.15 4.32 -13.64
N ALA A 57 -1.26 3.55 -14.27
CA ALA A 57 -0.13 2.94 -13.58
C ALA A 57 0.83 3.98 -12.98
N LYS A 58 1.14 5.04 -13.71
CA LYS A 58 1.97 6.15 -13.21
C LYS A 58 1.31 6.87 -12.04
N ASP A 59 0.00 7.11 -12.12
CA ASP A 59 -0.76 7.75 -11.04
C ASP A 59 -0.74 6.89 -9.77
N ILE A 60 -0.92 5.57 -9.90
CA ILE A 60 -0.81 4.61 -8.79
C ILE A 60 0.60 4.64 -8.19
N ILE A 61 1.65 4.58 -9.02
CA ILE A 61 3.04 4.63 -8.54
C ILE A 61 3.29 5.90 -7.75
N SER A 62 2.87 7.06 -8.28
CA SER A 62 3.08 8.35 -7.64
C SER A 62 2.33 8.46 -6.31
N ALA A 63 1.03 8.14 -6.31
CA ALA A 63 0.21 8.25 -5.11
C ALA A 63 0.67 7.30 -4.00
N GLN A 64 0.85 6.02 -4.32
CA GLN A 64 1.14 5.02 -3.30
C GLN A 64 2.58 5.10 -2.78
N THR A 65 3.54 5.57 -3.59
CA THR A 65 4.88 5.89 -3.09
C THR A 65 4.83 7.06 -2.09
N ASN A 66 4.01 8.08 -2.35
CA ASN A 66 3.84 9.19 -1.43
C ASN A 66 3.15 8.75 -0.12
N GLU A 67 2.13 7.89 -0.21
CA GLU A 67 1.43 7.34 0.95
C GLU A 67 2.35 6.46 1.82
N ILE A 68 3.24 5.65 1.22
CA ILE A 68 4.28 4.92 1.95
C ILE A 68 5.15 5.88 2.76
N ASN A 69 5.68 6.94 2.14
CA ASN A 69 6.52 7.91 2.83
C ASN A 69 5.79 8.60 3.99
N ILE A 70 4.49 8.88 3.82
CA ILE A 70 3.66 9.46 4.89
C ILE A 70 3.50 8.48 6.05
N MET A 71 3.20 7.21 5.79
CA MET A 71 3.06 6.19 6.83
C MET A 71 4.37 5.92 7.58
N GLU A 72 5.50 5.86 6.87
CA GLU A 72 6.82 5.72 7.50
C GLU A 72 7.15 6.94 8.37
N LYS A 73 6.78 8.13 7.92
CA LYS A 73 6.96 9.36 8.69
C LYS A 73 6.09 9.37 9.94
N TRP A 74 4.82 8.99 9.86
CA TRP A 74 3.93 8.94 11.03
C TRP A 74 4.38 7.89 12.05
N GLN A 75 4.86 6.72 11.60
CA GLN A 75 5.44 5.74 12.52
C GLN A 75 6.60 6.34 13.35
N GLN A 76 7.44 7.18 12.74
CA GLN A 76 8.52 7.87 13.45
C GLN A 76 8.01 9.01 14.34
N GLU A 77 7.12 9.87 13.83
CA GLU A 77 6.64 11.06 14.53
C GLU A 77 5.73 10.73 15.72
N TRP A 78 4.97 9.65 15.64
CA TRP A 78 4.03 9.23 16.68
C TRP A 78 4.66 8.25 17.67
N GLU A 79 5.95 7.95 17.53
CA GLU A 79 6.68 6.95 18.32
C GLU A 79 5.98 5.57 18.29
N LEU A 80 5.37 5.29 17.13
CA LEU A 80 4.74 4.02 16.81
C LEU A 80 5.71 3.07 16.14
#